data_AF-A0A7Y7TN38-F1
#
_entry.id   AF-A0A7Y7TN38-F1
#
_cell.length_a   1.000
_cell.length_b   1.000
_cell.length_c   1.000
_cell.angle_alpha   90.00
_cell.angle_beta   90.00
_cell.angle_gamma   90.00
#
_symmetry.space_group_name_H-M   'P 1'
#
loop_
_entity.id
_entity.type
_entity.pdbx_description
1 polymer ?
#
loop_
_entity_poly.entity_id
_entity_poly.type
_entity_poly.pdbx_seq_one_letter_code
_entity_poly.pdbx_strand_id
1 'polypeptide(L)'
;SITKASPDFGNYTAPQYVTLTASTAGATIYYTTNGTDPIVDSSPSGFTPLQNILIFGKTIIKFFSVNTLNATEPVKFGKYSTGIR
;
A
#
# COMPACT_ATOMS: atom_id res chain seq x y z
N SER A 1 2.66 14.25 1.98
CA SER A 1 1.66 13.30 2.48
C SER A 1 2.38 12.16 3.18
N ILE A 2 1.84 11.61 4.25
CA ILE A 2 2.35 10.39 4.92
C ILE A 2 1.28 9.31 4.75
N THR A 3 1.62 8.22 4.04
CA THR A 3 0.76 7.03 3.91
C THR A 3 1.08 5.96 4.97
N LYS A 4 0.03 5.32 5.50
CA LYS A 4 0.09 4.19 6.44
C LYS A 4 -0.75 3.02 5.92
N ALA A 5 -0.40 1.80 6.33
CA ALA A 5 -1.16 0.59 6.04
C ALA A 5 -1.94 0.12 7.27
N SER A 6 -3.11 -0.49 7.05
CA SER A 6 -3.88 -1.18 8.08
C SER A 6 -4.45 -2.48 7.48
N PRO A 7 -4.34 -3.63 8.16
CA PRO A 7 -3.65 -3.82 9.43
C PRO A 7 -2.13 -3.63 9.31
N ASP A 8 -1.41 -3.51 10.42
CA ASP A 8 0.04 -3.26 10.39
C ASP A 8 0.81 -4.42 9.71
N PHE A 9 2.03 -4.16 9.25
CA PHE A 9 2.87 -5.21 8.66
C PHE A 9 3.11 -6.35 9.66
N GLY A 10 3.01 -7.60 9.22
CA GLY A 10 3.15 -8.73 10.14
C GLY A 10 2.73 -10.08 9.59
N ASN A 11 2.66 -11.05 10.51
CA ASN A 11 2.23 -12.40 10.22
C ASN A 11 0.75 -12.55 10.60
N TYR A 12 -0.03 -13.15 9.71
CA TYR A 12 -1.46 -13.35 9.85
C TYR A 12 -1.81 -14.81 9.58
N THR A 13 -2.81 -15.32 10.30
CA THR A 13 -3.26 -16.71 10.12
C THR A 13 -4.14 -16.89 8.88
N ALA A 14 -4.68 -15.81 8.33
CA ALA A 14 -5.55 -15.78 7.15
C ALA A 14 -5.16 -14.62 6.19
N PRO A 15 -5.57 -14.68 4.90
CA PRO A 15 -5.44 -13.55 3.98
C PRO A 15 -5.96 -12.23 4.57
N GLN A 16 -5.35 -11.11 4.22
CA GLN A 16 -5.70 -9.80 4.73
C GLN A 16 -6.22 -8.88 3.62
N TYR A 17 -7.22 -8.07 3.93
CA TYR A 17 -7.61 -6.92 3.12
C TYR A 17 -6.94 -5.68 3.69
N VAL A 18 -5.90 -5.20 3.02
CA VAL A 18 -5.13 -4.04 3.44
C VAL A 18 -5.80 -2.76 2.93
N THR A 19 -5.85 -1.76 3.81
CA THR A 19 -6.19 -0.37 3.49
C THR A 19 -4.95 0.50 3.59
N LEU A 20 -4.69 1.32 2.57
CA LEU A 20 -3.66 2.36 2.60
C LEU A 20 -4.32 3.72 2.79
N THR A 21 -3.89 4.47 3.80
CA THR A 21 -4.45 5.79 4.13
C THR A 21 -3.33 6.83 4.12
N ALA A 22 -3.47 7.80 3.22
CA ALA A 22 -2.66 9.01 3.15
C ALA A 22 -3.25 10.10 4.06
N SER A 23 -2.38 10.84 4.75
CA SER A 23 -2.77 11.98 5.62
C SER A 23 -3.28 13.20 4.86
N THR A 24 -2.97 13.33 3.57
CA THR A 24 -3.52 14.41 2.73
C THR A 24 -4.80 13.94 2.05
N ALA A 25 -5.94 14.57 2.35
CA ALA A 25 -7.19 14.31 1.67
C ALA A 25 -7.06 14.54 0.15
N GLY A 26 -7.66 13.66 -0.65
CA GLY A 26 -7.58 13.73 -2.12
C GLY A 26 -6.24 13.28 -2.72
N ALA A 27 -5.28 12.80 -1.92
CA ALA A 27 -4.07 12.20 -2.45
C ALA A 27 -4.34 10.88 -3.18
N THR A 28 -3.60 10.63 -4.25
CA THR A 28 -3.58 9.36 -4.98
C THR A 28 -2.47 8.48 -4.42
N ILE A 29 -2.80 7.23 -4.09
CA ILE A 29 -1.86 6.22 -3.58
C ILE A 29 -1.55 5.27 -4.73
N TYR A 30 -0.25 5.03 -4.99
CA TYR A 30 0.25 4.04 -5.93
C TYR A 30 0.88 2.89 -5.17
N TYR A 31 0.66 1.65 -5.61
CA TYR A 31 1.18 0.48 -4.89
C TYR A 31 1.52 -0.71 -5.80
N THR A 32 2.31 -1.62 -5.26
CA THR A 32 2.56 -2.96 -5.80
C THR A 32 2.56 -3.98 -4.67
N THR A 33 2.24 -5.24 -4.99
CA THR A 33 2.24 -6.37 -4.03
C THR A 33 3.28 -7.44 -4.38
N ASN A 34 4.09 -7.19 -5.41
CA ASN A 34 5.15 -8.09 -5.87
C ASN A 34 6.56 -7.63 -5.45
N GLY A 35 6.67 -6.54 -4.67
CA GLY A 35 7.93 -6.00 -4.18
C GLY A 35 8.69 -5.07 -5.13
N THR A 36 8.20 -4.82 -6.35
CA THR A 36 8.79 -3.81 -7.25
C THR A 36 8.37 -2.40 -6.82
N ASP A 37 9.16 -1.38 -7.15
CA ASP A 37 8.73 -0.01 -6.85
C ASP A 37 7.51 0.35 -7.72
N PRO A 38 6.46 0.95 -7.14
CA PRO A 38 5.35 1.50 -7.92
C PRO A 38 5.83 2.68 -8.80
N ILE A 39 5.25 2.78 -9.99
CA ILE A 39 5.51 3.82 -10.98
C ILE A 39 4.19 4.56 -11.24
N VAL A 40 4.26 5.89 -11.25
CA VAL A 40 3.11 6.77 -11.60
C VAL A 40 2.56 6.34 -12.97
N ASP A 41 1.23 6.40 -13.13
CA ASP A 41 0.48 6.06 -14.35
C ASP A 41 0.51 4.60 -14.84
N SER A 42 1.40 3.75 -14.32
CA SER A 42 1.51 2.34 -14.75
C SER A 42 1.30 1.33 -13.64
N SER A 43 1.42 1.73 -12.37
CA SER A 43 1.06 0.89 -11.23
C SER A 43 -0.41 1.07 -10.82
N PRO A 44 -1.02 0.04 -10.22
CA PRO A 44 -2.32 0.17 -9.57
C PRO A 44 -2.36 1.36 -8.60
N SER A 45 -3.46 2.11 -8.63
CA SER A 45 -3.62 3.31 -7.81
C SER A 45 -5.08 3.61 -7.46
N GLY A 46 -5.27 4.50 -6.49
CA GLY A 46 -6.58 5.06 -6.14
C GLY A 46 -6.50 6.13 -5.06
N PHE A 47 -7.61 6.83 -4.83
CA PHE A 47 -7.68 7.89 -3.81
C PHE A 47 -7.61 7.32 -2.38
N THR A 48 -7.07 8.12 -1.45
CA THR A 48 -7.10 7.79 -0.02
C THR A 48 -8.53 7.88 0.58
N PRO A 49 -8.97 6.93 1.42
CA PRO A 49 -8.31 5.65 1.73
C PRO A 49 -8.49 4.63 0.60
N LEU A 50 -7.39 4.00 0.18
CA LEU A 50 -7.40 2.93 -0.82
C LEU A 50 -7.61 1.59 -0.13
N GLN A 51 -8.78 1.00 -0.32
CA GLN A 51 -9.25 -0.19 0.38
C GLN A 51 -9.16 -1.46 -0.49
N ASN A 52 -9.43 -2.62 0.13
CA ASN A 52 -9.58 -3.92 -0.53
C ASN A 52 -8.32 -4.42 -1.29
N ILE A 53 -7.13 -4.05 -0.84
CA ILE A 53 -5.89 -4.64 -1.35
C ILE A 53 -5.75 -6.04 -0.74
N LEU A 54 -6.14 -7.07 -1.49
CA LEU A 54 -6.04 -8.46 -1.03
C LEU A 54 -4.57 -8.92 -0.98
N ILE A 55 -4.15 -9.38 0.20
CA ILE A 55 -2.82 -9.91 0.46
C ILE A 55 -2.92 -11.36 0.91
N PHE A 56 -2.15 -12.24 0.27
CA PHE A 56 -2.04 -13.65 0.60
C PHE A 56 -0.61 -14.17 0.38
N GLY A 57 -0.23 -15.20 1.14
CA GLY A 57 1.13 -15.74 1.16
C GLY A 57 2.16 -14.74 1.71
N LYS A 58 3.39 -14.84 1.22
CA LYS A 58 4.45 -13.87 1.52
C LYS A 58 4.39 -12.73 0.51
N THR A 59 4.10 -11.53 0.99
CA THR A 59 3.95 -10.34 0.16
C THR A 59 4.84 -9.22 0.67
N ILE A 60 5.57 -8.59 -0.25
CA ILE A 60 6.18 -7.27 -0.03
C ILE A 60 5.28 -6.26 -0.72
N ILE A 61 4.60 -5.44 0.08
CA ILE A 61 3.87 -4.29 -0.45
C ILE A 61 4.85 -3.10 -0.54
N LYS A 62 4.83 -2.39 -1.66
CA LYS A 62 5.48 -1.08 -1.78
C LYS A 62 4.46 -0.04 -2.18
N PHE A 63 4.54 1.16 -1.62
CA PHE A 63 3.57 2.23 -1.88
C PHE A 63 4.14 3.63 -1.60
N PHE A 64 3.57 4.62 -2.27
CA PHE A 64 3.71 6.04 -1.94
C PHE A 64 2.43 6.78 -2.36
N SER A 65 2.27 8.01 -1.89
CA SER A 65 1.19 8.90 -2.33
C SER A 65 1.72 10.14 -3.03
N VAL A 66 0.92 10.63 -3.98
CA VAL A 66 1.04 11.93 -4.64
C VAL A 66 -0.07 12.82 -4.09
N ASN A 67 0.27 13.97 -3.51
CA ASN A 67 -0.74 14.90 -3.00
C ASN A 67 -1.39 15.73 -4.13
N THR A 68 -2.39 16.54 -3.78
CA THR A 68 -3.10 17.41 -4.73
C THR A 68 -2.25 18.52 -5.36
N LEU A 69 -1.00 18.68 -4.92
CA LEU A 69 0.00 19.62 -5.46
C LEU A 69 1.10 18.88 -6.25
N ASN A 70 0.90 17.61 -6.61
CA ASN A 70 1.85 16.75 -7.31
C ASN A 70 3.16 16.44 -6.54
N ALA A 71 3.22 16.75 -5.24
CA ALA A 71 4.36 16.36 -4.41
C ALA A 71 4.24 14.89 -3.98
N THR A 72 5.32 14.14 -4.15
CA THR A 72 5.42 12.72 -3.81
C THR A 72 6.07 12.51 -2.43
N GLU A 73 5.68 11.45 -1.73
CA GLU A 73 6.48 10.93 -0.62
C GLU A 73 7.47 9.85 -1.10
N PRO A 74 8.56 9.57 -0.37
CA PRO A 74 9.44 8.45 -0.68
C PRO A 74 8.68 7.12 -0.67
N VAL A 75 9.10 6.17 -1.52
CA VAL A 75 8.53 4.81 -1.54
C VAL A 75 8.72 4.16 -0.18
N LYS A 76 7.60 3.72 0.41
CA LYS A 76 7.54 2.89 1.62
C LYS A 76 7.35 1.43 1.25
N PHE A 77 7.73 0.54 2.16
CA PHE A 77 7.51 -0.89 1.99
C PHE A 77 7.15 -1.56 3.31
N GLY A 78 6.48 -2.70 3.19
CA GLY A 78 6.11 -3.55 4.33
C GLY A 78 5.99 -5.01 3.91
N LYS A 79 6.05 -5.90 4.90
CA LYS A 79 5.99 -7.36 4.67
C LYS A 79 4.76 -7.94 5.36
N TYR A 80 4.01 -8.74 4.62
CA TYR A 80 2.95 -9.59 5.15
C TYR A 80 3.33 -11.05 4.92
N SER A 81 3.04 -11.91 5.87
CA SER A 81 3.00 -13.35 5.66
C SER A 81 1.65 -13.86 6.14
N THR A 82 0.84 -14.40 5.24
CA THR A 82 -0.46 -14.98 5.60
C THR A 82 -0.44 -16.49 5.45
N GLY A 83 -1.21 -17.20 6.27
CA GLY A 83 -1.26 -18.64 6.27
C GLY A 83 -0.11 -19.18 7.13
N ILE A 84 -0.46 -19.89 8.19
CA ILE A 84 0.52 -20.60 9.01
C ILE A 84 1.20 -21.66 8.10
N ARG A 85 2.51 -21.80 8.25
CA ARG A 85 3.30 -22.86 7.62
C ARG A 85 3.09 -24.19 8.34
#